data_AF-A0A8H6IK03-F1
#
_entry.id   AF-A0A8H6IK03-F1
#
_cell.length_a   1.000
_cell.length_b   1.000
_cell.length_c   1.000
_cell.angle_alpha   90.00
_cell.angle_beta   90.00
_cell.angle_gamma   90.00
#
_symmetry.space_group_name_H-M   'P 1'
#
loop_
_entity.id
_entity.type
_entity.pdbx_description
1 polymer ?
#
loop_
_entity_poly.entity_id
_entity_poly.type
_entity_poly.pdbx_seq_one_letter_code
_entity_poly.pdbx_strand_id
1 'polypeptide(L)'
;MGDFDSQAISAQEVEEHDNDDWETQSAKLDQRIDAYYSTGAISDLADAIEAAETLDDLTQQEHLRSHRLEILDTLYGMTHQKYCKTRSLADLDVVIRFAERAIRETPDTDPFKADRIGRLGQVLILKSDHTARLSDLDEAISVLHQGMEVVSDNNHTCRASLLSDLGSSLSNRHKLTGNMDELDNATRFAREALDLTDENDTQFSGRLTNLGNRIWSRYLLNASLEDLEEAIEVARRALCVRPIVLHGLSDRFNNFAVRLGERYARKGAQEDIDKALEMCHYSIEASEEGSVEWADRQYTLGSLLHRRYSRSHNIKHLDEAIAAETKAVEAAPEDNLTKARYLNTLGSRHGERYPLTKAKSDLGNAIRLTKKAL
;
A
#
# COMPACT_ATOMS: atom_id res chain seq x y z
N MET A 1 60.58 5.36 -46.60
CA MET A 1 59.15 5.75 -46.62
C MET A 1 58.49 5.00 -45.48
N GLY A 2 58.65 5.55 -44.29
CA GLY A 2 57.90 5.13 -43.12
C GLY A 2 56.80 6.15 -42.91
N ASP A 3 55.57 5.66 -42.82
CA ASP A 3 54.45 6.36 -42.22
C ASP A 3 53.73 5.32 -41.36
N PHE A 4 54.12 5.29 -40.09
CA PHE A 4 53.34 4.74 -38.99
C PHE A 4 53.25 5.86 -37.95
N ASP A 5 52.60 6.96 -38.32
CA ASP A 5 52.08 7.93 -37.37
C ASP A 5 50.85 7.30 -36.70
N SER A 6 51.12 6.41 -35.74
CA SER A 6 50.12 6.03 -34.75
C SER A 6 50.00 7.21 -33.78
N GLN A 7 49.01 8.06 -34.01
CA GLN A 7 48.61 9.11 -33.06
C GLN A 7 48.36 8.48 -31.69
N ALA A 8 49.30 8.68 -30.77
CA ALA A 8 49.05 8.47 -29.36
C ALA A 8 48.17 9.64 -28.90
N ILE A 9 46.85 9.44 -28.95
CA ILE A 9 45.88 10.37 -28.36
C ILE A 9 46.28 10.53 -26.89
N SER A 10 46.46 11.77 -26.45
CA SER A 10 46.84 12.05 -25.07
C SER A 10 45.67 11.71 -24.13
N ALA A 11 45.96 11.32 -22.89
CA ALA A 11 44.91 11.03 -21.90
C ALA A 11 43.92 12.20 -21.72
N GLN A 12 44.40 13.43 -21.90
CA GLN A 12 43.60 14.65 -21.84
C GLN A 12 42.62 14.78 -23.03
N GLU A 13 43.04 14.41 -24.24
CA GLU A 13 42.15 14.42 -25.42
C GLU A 13 41.09 13.30 -25.35
N VAL A 14 41.40 12.18 -24.69
CA VAL A 14 40.41 11.12 -24.42
C VAL A 14 39.39 11.60 -23.40
N GLU A 15 39.82 12.20 -22.29
CA GLU A 15 38.93 12.75 -21.26
C GLU A 15 38.04 13.89 -21.80
N GLU A 16 38.56 14.77 -22.66
CA GLU A 16 37.76 15.82 -23.31
C GLU A 16 36.70 15.21 -24.24
N HIS A 17 37.04 14.16 -25.00
CA HIS A 17 36.08 13.48 -25.88
C HIS A 17 34.98 12.72 -25.12
N ASP A 18 35.35 12.01 -24.05
CA ASP A 18 34.41 11.28 -23.21
C ASP A 18 33.44 12.24 -22.48
N ASN A 19 33.91 13.42 -22.07
CA ASN A 19 33.06 14.47 -21.51
C ASN A 19 32.08 15.06 -22.54
N ASP A 20 32.52 15.30 -23.78
CA ASP A 20 31.63 15.75 -24.87
C ASP A 20 30.55 14.72 -25.19
N ASP A 21 30.89 13.42 -25.17
CA ASP A 21 29.89 12.36 -25.34
C ASP A 21 28.93 12.30 -24.14
N TRP A 22 29.44 12.42 -22.91
CA TRP A 22 28.60 12.51 -21.70
C TRP A 22 27.56 13.63 -21.80
N GLU A 23 27.97 14.87 -22.11
CA GLU A 23 27.05 16.01 -22.26
C GLU A 23 26.01 15.75 -23.36
N THR A 24 26.45 15.16 -24.48
CA THR A 24 25.59 14.83 -25.60
C THR A 24 24.56 13.76 -25.24
N GLN A 25 24.96 12.69 -24.55
CA GLN A 25 24.04 11.64 -24.12
C GLN A 25 23.11 12.12 -22.99
N SER A 26 23.59 12.97 -22.08
CA SER A 26 22.78 13.57 -21.02
C SER A 26 21.65 14.42 -21.60
N ALA A 27 21.95 15.27 -22.59
CA ALA A 27 20.93 16.08 -23.26
C ALA A 27 19.87 15.23 -23.98
N LYS A 28 20.27 14.07 -24.55
CA LYS A 28 19.32 13.12 -25.15
C LYS A 28 18.44 12.45 -24.09
N LEU A 29 19.01 12.10 -22.94
CA LEU A 29 18.25 11.55 -21.82
C LEU A 29 17.17 12.56 -21.37
N ASP A 30 17.55 13.82 -21.15
CA ASP A 30 16.61 14.87 -20.75
C ASP A 30 15.47 15.04 -21.78
N GLN A 31 15.80 15.05 -23.07
CA GLN A 31 14.80 15.12 -24.13
C GLN A 31 13.81 13.94 -24.09
N ARG A 32 14.29 12.72 -23.83
CA ARG A 32 13.45 11.51 -23.73
C ARG A 32 12.59 11.51 -22.46
N ILE A 33 13.13 12.03 -21.36
CA ILE A 33 12.40 12.26 -20.12
C ILE A 33 11.23 13.23 -20.35
N ASP A 34 11.50 14.37 -20.99
CA ASP A 34 10.49 15.38 -21.31
C ASP A 34 9.41 14.82 -22.25
N ALA A 35 9.81 14.01 -23.24
CA ALA A 35 8.87 13.31 -24.11
C ALA A 35 7.95 12.40 -23.29
N TYR A 36 8.51 11.57 -22.40
CA TYR A 36 7.71 10.71 -21.53
C TYR A 36 6.75 11.50 -20.63
N TYR A 37 7.19 12.59 -20.01
CA TYR A 37 6.29 13.42 -19.18
C TYR A 37 5.21 14.12 -20.00
N SER A 38 5.45 14.36 -21.30
CA SER A 38 4.47 14.95 -22.21
C SER A 38 3.43 13.95 -22.70
N THR A 39 3.83 12.70 -22.99
CA THR A 39 2.95 11.69 -23.60
C THR A 39 2.38 10.69 -22.59
N GLY A 40 3.12 10.40 -21.52
CA GLY A 40 2.86 9.31 -20.58
C GLY A 40 3.01 7.91 -21.18
N ALA A 41 3.55 7.78 -22.41
CA ALA A 41 3.64 6.53 -23.15
C ALA A 41 4.73 5.61 -22.59
N ILE A 42 4.46 4.29 -22.57
CA ILE A 42 5.43 3.29 -22.08
C ILE A 42 6.62 3.17 -23.04
N SER A 43 6.43 3.43 -24.35
CA SER A 43 7.51 3.50 -25.34
C SER A 43 8.55 4.55 -24.97
N ASP A 44 8.08 5.76 -24.67
CA ASP A 44 8.95 6.89 -24.40
C ASP A 44 9.72 6.70 -23.08
N LEU A 45 9.08 6.02 -22.12
CA LEU A 45 9.75 5.59 -20.89
C LEU A 45 10.82 4.52 -21.16
N ALA A 46 10.57 3.58 -22.07
CA ALA A 46 11.57 2.58 -22.45
C ALA A 46 12.76 3.22 -23.18
N ASP A 47 12.50 4.20 -24.06
CA ASP A 47 13.55 4.96 -24.73
C ASP A 47 14.38 5.76 -23.72
N ALA A 48 13.75 6.39 -22.72
CA ALA A 48 14.46 7.11 -21.66
C ALA A 48 15.35 6.17 -20.83
N ILE A 49 14.86 4.96 -20.50
CA ILE A 49 15.65 3.94 -19.80
C ILE A 49 16.86 3.53 -20.63
N GLU A 50 16.72 3.27 -21.92
CA GLU A 50 17.83 2.90 -22.81
C GLU A 50 18.91 4.01 -22.87
N ALA A 51 18.50 5.27 -22.91
CA ALA A 51 19.43 6.40 -22.86
C ALA A 51 20.17 6.48 -21.51
N ALA A 52 19.47 6.25 -20.40
CA ALA A 52 20.08 6.22 -19.08
C ALA A 52 21.03 5.01 -18.91
N GLU A 53 20.72 3.85 -19.49
CA GLU A 53 21.63 2.68 -19.52
C GLU A 53 22.91 2.99 -20.32
N THR A 54 22.77 3.70 -21.44
CA THR A 54 23.93 4.17 -22.23
C THR A 54 24.84 5.09 -21.40
N LEU A 55 24.26 6.02 -20.64
CA LEU A 55 25.02 6.89 -19.73
C LEU A 55 25.66 6.10 -18.59
N ASP A 56 24.98 5.10 -18.05
CA ASP A 56 25.52 4.24 -16.99
C ASP A 56 26.78 3.49 -17.44
N ASP A 57 26.82 3.03 -18.70
CA ASP A 57 27.99 2.41 -19.31
C ASP A 57 29.19 3.39 -19.39
N LEU A 58 28.94 4.66 -19.72
CA LEU A 58 29.99 5.70 -19.72
C LEU A 58 30.56 5.94 -18.31
N THR A 59 29.71 5.87 -17.27
CA THR A 59 30.18 6.05 -15.89
C THR A 59 31.13 4.94 -15.39
N GLN A 60 31.39 3.89 -16.18
CA GLN A 60 32.45 2.91 -15.88
C GLN A 60 33.85 3.50 -15.96
N GLN A 61 34.02 4.57 -16.73
CA GLN A 61 35.26 5.32 -16.82
C GLN A 61 35.54 6.09 -15.52
N GLU A 62 36.81 6.13 -15.10
CA GLU A 62 37.17 6.66 -13.78
C GLU A 62 36.82 8.15 -13.60
N HIS A 63 36.96 8.96 -14.64
CA HIS A 63 36.70 10.40 -14.60
C HIS A 63 35.19 10.74 -14.59
N LEU A 64 34.30 9.85 -15.05
CA LEU A 64 32.84 10.01 -15.00
C LEU A 64 32.18 9.30 -13.80
N ARG A 65 32.98 8.65 -12.94
CA ARG A 65 32.47 7.83 -11.84
C ARG A 65 31.62 8.62 -10.84
N SER A 66 31.84 9.93 -10.70
CA SER A 66 31.03 10.81 -9.85
C SER A 66 29.55 10.85 -10.22
N HIS A 67 29.20 10.61 -11.48
CA HIS A 67 27.81 10.64 -11.97
C HIS A 67 27.07 9.31 -11.80
N ARG A 68 27.77 8.23 -11.44
CA ARG A 68 27.20 6.87 -11.41
C ARG A 68 25.98 6.76 -10.50
N LEU A 69 26.04 7.33 -9.29
CA LEU A 69 24.92 7.27 -8.34
C LEU A 69 23.70 8.05 -8.84
N GLU A 70 23.91 9.17 -9.51
CA GLU A 70 22.85 10.00 -10.10
C GLU A 70 22.12 9.24 -11.23
N ILE A 71 22.88 8.58 -12.12
CA ILE A 71 22.32 7.76 -13.18
C ILE A 71 21.59 6.52 -12.62
N LEU A 72 22.14 5.87 -11.60
CA LEU A 72 21.47 4.73 -10.95
C LEU A 72 20.16 5.15 -10.26
N ASP A 73 20.11 6.31 -9.62
CA ASP A 73 18.87 6.87 -9.04
C ASP A 73 17.84 7.18 -10.15
N THR A 74 18.28 7.68 -11.30
CA THR A 74 17.44 7.91 -12.48
C THR A 74 16.88 6.60 -13.04
N LEU A 75 17.74 5.60 -13.25
CA LEU A 75 17.35 4.26 -13.73
C LEU A 75 16.38 3.59 -12.76
N TYR A 76 16.62 3.68 -11.46
CA TYR A 76 15.68 3.21 -10.44
C TYR A 76 14.31 3.87 -10.61
N GLY A 77 14.25 5.20 -10.71
CA GLY A 77 13.00 5.96 -10.83
C GLY A 77 12.21 5.57 -12.08
N MET A 78 12.87 5.50 -13.23
CA MET A 78 12.22 5.18 -14.51
C MET A 78 11.75 3.73 -14.57
N THR A 79 12.58 2.78 -14.15
CA THR A 79 12.21 1.36 -14.15
C THR A 79 11.09 1.08 -13.15
N HIS A 80 11.10 1.74 -11.99
CA HIS A 80 10.00 1.66 -11.02
C HIS A 80 8.71 2.23 -11.60
N GLN A 81 8.78 3.37 -12.29
CA GLN A 81 7.63 3.96 -12.98
C GLN A 81 7.08 3.04 -14.08
N LYS A 82 7.97 2.35 -14.81
CA LYS A 82 7.59 1.37 -15.83
C LYS A 82 6.85 0.20 -15.19
N TYR A 83 7.40 -0.35 -14.11
CA TYR A 83 6.72 -1.37 -13.30
C TYR A 83 5.35 -0.91 -12.81
N CYS A 84 5.21 0.33 -12.32
CA CYS A 84 3.91 0.85 -11.89
C CYS A 84 2.85 0.83 -13.01
N LYS A 85 3.27 1.02 -14.27
CA LYS A 85 2.39 0.96 -15.45
C LYS A 85 2.13 -0.46 -15.95
N THR A 86 3.13 -1.33 -15.97
CA THR A 86 3.02 -2.68 -16.54
C THR A 86 2.58 -3.74 -15.52
N ARG A 87 2.89 -3.52 -14.24
CA ARG A 87 2.77 -4.48 -13.13
C ARG A 87 3.44 -5.82 -13.40
N SER A 88 4.45 -5.84 -14.29
CA SER A 88 5.17 -7.04 -14.70
C SER A 88 6.30 -7.38 -13.71
N LEU A 89 6.38 -8.65 -13.30
CA LEU A 89 7.47 -9.14 -12.45
C LEU A 89 8.86 -8.95 -13.10
N ALA A 90 8.95 -9.06 -14.42
CA ALA A 90 10.21 -8.86 -15.13
C ALA A 90 10.72 -7.42 -15.06
N ASP A 91 9.82 -6.43 -15.13
CA ASP A 91 10.18 -5.02 -14.92
C ASP A 91 10.59 -4.79 -13.45
N LEU A 92 9.90 -5.43 -12.49
CA LEU A 92 10.25 -5.34 -11.08
C LEU A 92 11.65 -5.89 -10.78
N ASP A 93 12.02 -7.02 -11.39
CA ASP A 93 13.38 -7.56 -11.27
C ASP A 93 14.43 -6.61 -11.85
N VAL A 94 14.10 -5.77 -12.83
CA VAL A 94 14.99 -4.70 -13.32
C VAL A 94 15.18 -3.62 -12.26
N VAL A 95 14.10 -3.18 -11.60
CA VAL A 95 14.17 -2.20 -10.50
C VAL A 95 15.09 -2.70 -9.38
N ILE A 96 14.93 -3.96 -8.98
CA ILE A 96 15.74 -4.59 -7.93
C ILE A 96 17.23 -4.55 -8.30
N ARG A 97 17.59 -4.92 -9.53
CA ARG A 97 18.99 -4.90 -9.97
C ARG A 97 19.63 -3.51 -9.86
N PHE A 98 18.91 -2.46 -10.26
CA PHE A 98 19.42 -1.09 -10.15
C PHE A 98 19.47 -0.60 -8.70
N ALA A 99 18.48 -0.93 -7.88
CA ALA A 99 18.50 -0.61 -6.45
C ALA A 99 19.69 -1.27 -5.73
N GLU A 100 19.93 -2.55 -5.97
CA GLU A 100 21.08 -3.27 -5.41
C GLU A 100 22.42 -2.67 -5.85
N ARG A 101 22.53 -2.28 -7.14
CA ARG A 101 23.75 -1.65 -7.66
C ARG A 101 23.97 -0.27 -7.04
N ALA A 102 22.91 0.53 -6.90
CA ALA A 102 22.99 1.83 -6.23
C ALA A 102 23.49 1.69 -4.78
N ILE A 103 23.02 0.67 -4.05
CA ILE A 103 23.49 0.38 -2.68
C ILE A 103 24.97 -0.02 -2.66
N ARG A 104 25.42 -0.87 -3.60
CA ARG A 104 26.83 -1.29 -3.69
C ARG A 104 27.77 -0.12 -3.99
N GLU A 105 27.34 0.82 -4.82
CA GLU A 105 28.13 2.01 -5.17
C GLU A 105 28.07 3.12 -4.10
N THR A 106 27.12 3.05 -3.17
CA THR A 106 26.96 4.04 -2.10
C THR A 106 27.93 3.74 -0.94
N PRO A 107 28.85 4.67 -0.60
CA PRO A 107 29.76 4.50 0.55
C PRO A 107 29.01 4.30 1.87
N ASP A 108 29.58 3.54 2.82
CA ASP A 108 28.97 3.31 4.13
C ASP A 108 28.77 4.59 4.95
N THR A 109 29.55 5.64 4.66
CA THR A 109 29.47 6.94 5.32
C THR A 109 28.42 7.87 4.70
N ASP A 110 27.80 7.47 3.58
CA ASP A 110 26.81 8.31 2.89
C ASP A 110 25.48 8.31 3.67
N PRO A 111 24.96 9.49 4.06
CA PRO A 111 23.71 9.60 4.81
C PRO A 111 22.49 9.03 4.06
N PHE A 112 22.53 8.93 2.72
CA PHE A 112 21.44 8.40 1.89
C PHE A 112 21.49 6.87 1.72
N LYS A 113 22.51 6.19 2.26
CA LYS A 113 22.61 4.72 2.15
C LYS A 113 21.39 4.01 2.73
N ALA A 114 20.93 4.47 3.90
CA ALA A 114 19.74 3.93 4.55
C ALA A 114 18.47 4.10 3.68
N ASP A 115 18.31 5.27 3.04
CA ASP A 115 17.18 5.54 2.15
C ASP A 115 17.19 4.63 0.91
N ARG A 116 18.37 4.40 0.31
CA ARG A 116 18.51 3.48 -0.83
C ARG A 116 18.22 2.03 -0.44
N ILE A 117 18.65 1.59 0.74
CA ILE A 117 18.29 0.27 1.27
C ILE A 117 16.79 0.17 1.53
N GLY A 118 16.17 1.20 2.10
CA GLY A 118 14.72 1.27 2.30
C GLY A 118 13.94 1.14 0.99
N ARG A 119 14.39 1.82 -0.08
CA ARG A 119 13.83 1.68 -1.44
C ARG A 119 13.90 0.24 -1.96
N LEU A 120 15.05 -0.43 -1.82
CA LEU A 120 15.15 -1.85 -2.18
C LEU A 120 14.16 -2.71 -1.37
N GLY A 121 14.07 -2.47 -0.06
CA GLY A 121 13.11 -3.14 0.81
C GLY A 121 11.66 -3.00 0.34
N GLN A 122 11.24 -1.80 -0.07
CA GLN A 122 9.89 -1.56 -0.62
C GLN A 122 9.63 -2.34 -1.92
N VAL A 123 10.62 -2.36 -2.82
CA VAL A 123 10.51 -3.10 -4.08
C VAL A 123 10.45 -4.61 -3.83
N LEU A 124 11.18 -5.13 -2.84
CA LEU A 124 11.12 -6.52 -2.43
C LEU A 124 9.78 -6.88 -1.75
N ILE A 125 9.17 -5.95 -0.98
CA ILE A 125 7.79 -6.12 -0.49
C ILE A 125 6.84 -6.30 -1.66
N LEU A 126 6.90 -5.42 -2.66
CA LEU A 126 6.06 -5.51 -3.87
C LEU A 126 6.26 -6.84 -4.60
N LYS A 127 7.50 -7.34 -4.66
CA LYS A 127 7.80 -8.66 -5.23
C LYS A 127 7.14 -9.78 -4.43
N SER A 128 7.24 -9.73 -3.11
CA SER A 128 6.61 -10.72 -2.23
C SER A 128 5.09 -10.73 -2.33
N ASP A 129 4.46 -9.57 -2.52
CA ASP A 129 3.02 -9.45 -2.74
C ASP A 129 2.59 -10.05 -4.08
N HIS A 130 3.44 -9.93 -5.11
CA HIS A 130 3.18 -10.49 -6.44
C HIS A 130 3.38 -12.01 -6.49
N THR A 131 4.42 -12.53 -5.83
CA THR A 131 4.78 -13.96 -5.89
C THR A 131 4.11 -14.79 -4.80
N ALA A 132 3.64 -14.15 -3.71
CA ALA A 132 3.17 -14.78 -2.48
C ALA A 132 4.18 -15.76 -1.87
N ARG A 133 5.49 -15.56 -2.13
CA ARG A 133 6.55 -16.42 -1.60
C ARG A 133 7.10 -15.88 -0.30
N LEU A 134 7.17 -16.76 0.70
CA LEU A 134 7.77 -16.45 1.99
C LEU A 134 9.25 -16.05 1.87
N SER A 135 10.00 -16.66 0.94
CA SER A 135 11.41 -16.33 0.69
C SER A 135 11.61 -14.87 0.28
N ASP A 136 10.74 -14.36 -0.59
CA ASP A 136 10.85 -12.99 -1.12
C ASP A 136 10.52 -11.99 0.00
N LEU A 137 9.59 -12.36 0.89
CA LEU A 137 9.25 -11.57 2.07
C LEU A 137 10.38 -11.58 3.12
N ASP A 138 11.03 -12.73 3.33
CA ASP A 138 12.18 -12.86 4.22
C ASP A 138 13.37 -12.03 3.73
N GLU A 139 13.59 -11.98 2.41
CA GLU A 139 14.58 -11.12 1.79
C GLU A 139 14.27 -9.64 2.04
N ALA A 140 13.02 -9.21 1.84
CA ALA A 140 12.59 -7.84 2.12
C ALA A 140 12.83 -7.44 3.59
N ILE A 141 12.47 -8.32 4.53
CA ILE A 141 12.69 -8.11 5.97
C ILE A 141 14.19 -7.98 6.28
N SER A 142 15.02 -8.86 5.71
CA SER A 142 16.48 -8.82 5.88
C SER A 142 17.08 -7.49 5.40
N VAL A 143 16.70 -7.04 4.21
CA VAL A 143 17.17 -5.77 3.64
C VAL A 143 16.72 -4.57 4.48
N LEU A 144 15.47 -4.55 4.92
CA LEU A 144 14.96 -3.47 5.77
C LEU A 144 15.67 -3.43 7.14
N HIS A 145 16.03 -4.59 7.71
CA HIS A 145 16.87 -4.64 8.90
C HIS A 145 18.27 -4.08 8.67
N GLN A 146 18.91 -4.37 7.53
CA GLN A 146 20.19 -3.74 7.18
C GLN A 146 20.06 -2.22 7.08
N GLY A 147 18.94 -1.72 6.53
CA GLY A 147 18.64 -0.28 6.50
C GLY A 147 18.57 0.32 7.90
N MET A 148 17.98 -0.39 8.85
CA MET A 148 17.89 0.01 10.25
C MET A 148 19.24 0.00 10.99
N GLU A 149 20.21 -0.79 10.54
CA GLU A 149 21.56 -0.83 11.12
C GLU A 149 22.41 0.37 10.67
N VAL A 150 22.17 0.90 9.46
CA VAL A 150 22.96 2.01 8.89
C VAL A 150 22.27 3.38 8.99
N VAL A 151 20.98 3.43 9.33
CA VAL A 151 20.27 4.70 9.49
C VAL A 151 20.83 5.49 10.68
N SER A 152 21.20 6.74 10.42
CA SER A 152 21.65 7.67 11.46
C SER A 152 20.52 7.97 12.45
N ASP A 153 20.86 8.10 13.74
CA ASP A 153 19.91 8.42 14.81
C ASP A 153 19.14 9.72 14.56
N ASN A 154 19.76 10.68 13.85
CA ASN A 154 19.14 11.97 13.54
C ASN A 154 18.23 11.94 12.31
N ASN A 155 18.22 10.86 11.52
CA ASN A 155 17.35 10.71 10.35
C ASN A 155 16.03 10.00 10.74
N HIS A 156 15.22 10.70 11.54
CA HIS A 156 13.96 10.15 12.06
C HIS A 156 12.96 9.80 10.96
N THR A 157 12.94 10.55 9.85
CA THR A 157 12.03 10.30 8.72
C THR A 157 12.34 8.96 8.04
N CYS A 158 13.61 8.70 7.69
CA CYS A 158 14.03 7.43 7.09
C CYS A 158 13.79 6.27 8.06
N ARG A 159 14.20 6.42 9.31
CA ARG A 159 14.01 5.39 10.36
C ARG A 159 12.55 5.01 10.52
N ALA A 160 11.65 5.99 10.54
CA ALA A 160 10.23 5.73 10.69
C ALA A 160 9.59 5.08 9.45
N SER A 161 10.12 5.36 8.25
CA SER A 161 9.71 4.66 7.02
C SER A 161 10.15 3.19 7.04
N LEU A 162 11.40 2.93 7.39
CA LEU A 162 11.92 1.56 7.55
C LEU A 162 11.11 0.76 8.60
N LEU A 163 10.78 1.36 9.74
CA LEU A 163 9.93 0.72 10.76
C LEU A 163 8.52 0.44 10.25
N SER A 164 7.93 1.36 9.49
CA SER A 164 6.61 1.15 8.87
C SER A 164 6.64 0.00 7.87
N ASP A 165 7.68 -0.09 7.06
CA ASP A 165 7.87 -1.13 6.05
C ASP A 165 8.14 -2.49 6.70
N LEU A 166 9.02 -2.56 7.72
CA LEU A 166 9.22 -3.76 8.54
C LEU A 166 7.91 -4.23 9.18
N GLY A 167 7.13 -3.31 9.74
CA GLY A 167 5.83 -3.63 10.31
C GLY A 167 4.86 -4.19 9.27
N SER A 168 4.90 -3.71 8.03
CA SER A 168 4.06 -4.22 6.93
C SER A 168 4.49 -5.63 6.54
N SER A 169 5.80 -5.84 6.34
CA SER A 169 6.34 -7.15 5.99
C SER A 169 6.06 -8.21 7.05
N LEU A 170 6.24 -7.88 8.34
CA LEU A 170 5.92 -8.80 9.43
C LEU A 170 4.41 -9.09 9.53
N SER A 171 3.55 -8.11 9.24
CA SER A 171 2.10 -8.35 9.19
C SER A 171 1.72 -9.29 8.04
N ASN A 172 2.37 -9.15 6.88
CA ASN A 172 2.15 -10.07 5.75
C ASN A 172 2.69 -11.46 6.04
N ARG A 173 3.85 -11.55 6.71
CA ARG A 173 4.46 -12.82 7.09
C ARG A 173 3.58 -13.56 8.09
N HIS A 174 3.03 -12.85 9.07
CA HIS A 174 2.04 -13.39 10.00
C HIS A 174 0.83 -14.01 9.29
N LYS A 175 0.30 -13.37 8.24
CA LYS A 175 -0.83 -13.94 7.47
C LYS A 175 -0.49 -15.28 6.82
N LEU A 176 0.77 -15.50 6.46
CA LEU A 176 1.27 -16.73 5.84
C LEU A 176 1.65 -17.80 6.87
N THR A 177 2.25 -17.40 7.99
CA THR A 177 2.83 -18.31 9.00
C THR A 177 1.89 -18.60 10.17
N GLY A 178 0.94 -17.68 10.45
CA GLY A 178 0.13 -17.67 11.66
C GLY A 178 0.90 -17.28 12.93
N ASN A 179 2.16 -16.85 12.84
CA ASN A 179 2.99 -16.56 14.00
C ASN A 179 2.59 -15.24 14.67
N MET A 180 1.99 -15.29 15.86
CA MET A 180 1.52 -14.11 16.58
C MET A 180 2.65 -13.13 16.95
N ASP A 181 3.86 -13.62 17.20
CA ASP A 181 5.01 -12.77 17.55
C ASP A 181 5.35 -11.79 16.41
N GLU A 182 5.10 -12.18 15.16
CA GLU A 182 5.30 -11.31 14.00
C GLU A 182 4.30 -10.14 14.00
N LEU A 183 3.04 -10.39 14.36
CA LEU A 183 2.02 -9.35 14.45
C LEU A 183 2.26 -8.40 15.65
N ASP A 184 2.73 -8.93 16.78
CA ASP A 184 3.09 -8.10 17.93
C ASP A 184 4.30 -7.21 17.63
N ASN A 185 5.34 -7.75 16.99
CA ASN A 185 6.49 -6.95 16.53
C ASN A 185 6.07 -5.92 15.48
N ALA A 186 5.19 -6.29 14.54
CA ALA A 186 4.65 -5.35 13.56
C ALA A 186 3.90 -4.19 14.20
N THR A 187 3.10 -4.48 15.24
CA THR A 187 2.37 -3.47 16.00
C THR A 187 3.33 -2.57 16.79
N ARG A 188 4.39 -3.14 17.38
CA ARG A 188 5.45 -2.38 18.06
C ARG A 188 6.14 -1.41 17.08
N PHE A 189 6.60 -1.89 15.92
CA PHE A 189 7.25 -1.03 14.94
C PHE A 189 6.32 0.05 14.38
N ALA A 190 5.02 -0.25 14.23
CA ALA A 190 4.05 0.76 13.85
C ALA A 190 3.88 1.87 14.90
N ARG A 191 3.97 1.55 16.20
CA ARG A 191 3.99 2.55 17.28
C ARG A 191 5.28 3.38 17.24
N GLU A 192 6.44 2.74 17.16
CA GLU A 192 7.73 3.44 17.08
C GLU A 192 7.82 4.36 15.85
N ALA A 193 7.33 3.90 14.69
CA ALA A 193 7.26 4.73 13.49
C ALA A 193 6.37 5.96 13.71
N LEU A 194 5.22 5.80 14.36
CA LEU A 194 4.31 6.90 14.67
C LEU A 194 4.95 7.91 15.64
N ASP A 195 5.64 7.44 16.68
CA ASP A 195 6.29 8.30 17.68
C ASP A 195 7.43 9.15 17.07
N LEU A 196 8.05 8.67 15.99
CA LEU A 196 9.06 9.39 15.22
C LEU A 196 8.48 10.34 14.17
N THR A 197 7.15 10.42 14.05
CA THR A 197 6.47 11.23 13.03
C THR A 197 5.87 12.49 13.65
N ASP A 198 6.18 13.66 13.10
CA ASP A 198 5.50 14.90 13.50
C ASP A 198 4.01 14.83 13.12
N GLU A 199 3.12 15.36 13.96
CA GLU A 199 1.66 15.32 13.70
C GLU A 199 1.25 16.10 12.44
N ASN A 200 2.08 17.05 11.98
CA ASN A 200 1.88 17.82 10.76
C ASN A 200 2.47 17.14 9.52
N ASP A 201 3.19 16.03 9.67
CA ASP A 201 3.71 15.24 8.55
C ASP A 201 2.54 14.60 7.78
N THR A 202 2.62 14.62 6.45
CA THR A 202 1.58 14.05 5.57
C THR A 202 1.39 12.54 5.79
N GLN A 203 2.44 11.84 6.25
CA GLN A 203 2.44 10.42 6.54
C GLN A 203 1.86 10.07 7.91
N PHE A 204 1.70 11.05 8.83
CA PHE A 204 1.19 10.81 10.18
C PHE A 204 -0.16 10.09 10.17
N SER A 205 -1.07 10.55 9.30
CA SER A 205 -2.39 9.97 9.15
C SER A 205 -2.39 8.55 8.56
N GLY A 206 -1.46 8.26 7.64
CA GLY A 206 -1.24 6.93 7.09
C GLY A 206 -0.69 5.97 8.14
N ARG A 207 0.29 6.42 8.94
CA ARG A 207 0.89 5.65 10.04
C ARG A 207 -0.13 5.33 11.13
N LEU A 208 -1.01 6.27 11.50
CA LEU A 208 -2.15 6.00 12.40
C LEU A 208 -3.08 4.92 11.85
N THR A 209 -3.43 5.02 10.57
CA THR A 209 -4.31 4.02 9.92
C THR A 209 -3.68 2.63 9.95
N ASN A 210 -2.39 2.53 9.62
CA ASN A 210 -1.64 1.28 9.64
C ASN A 210 -1.52 0.69 11.05
N LEU A 211 -1.22 1.52 12.07
CA LEU A 211 -1.20 1.08 13.46
C LEU A 211 -2.57 0.55 13.90
N GLY A 212 -3.64 1.32 13.64
CA GLY A 212 -5.00 0.91 14.01
C GLY A 212 -5.43 -0.39 13.34
N ASN A 213 -5.00 -0.64 12.10
CA ASN A 213 -5.28 -1.89 11.39
C ASN A 213 -4.56 -3.09 12.02
N ARG A 214 -3.31 -2.92 12.45
CA ARG A 214 -2.55 -4.00 13.13
C ARG A 214 -3.13 -4.35 14.50
N ILE A 215 -3.47 -3.33 15.30
CA ILE A 215 -4.14 -3.53 16.59
C ILE A 215 -5.49 -4.22 16.38
N TRP A 216 -6.24 -3.82 15.35
CA TRP A 216 -7.50 -4.46 14.99
C TRP A 216 -7.32 -5.94 14.58
N SER A 217 -6.32 -6.26 13.77
CA SER A 217 -5.98 -7.65 13.45
C SER A 217 -5.65 -8.46 14.70
N ARG A 218 -4.91 -7.88 15.65
CA ARG A 218 -4.59 -8.52 16.92
C ARG A 218 -5.86 -8.80 17.73
N TYR A 219 -6.74 -7.82 17.83
CA TYR A 219 -8.07 -7.97 18.42
C TYR A 219 -8.89 -9.10 17.80
N LEU A 220 -8.92 -9.23 16.47
CA LEU A 220 -9.67 -10.28 15.79
C LEU A 220 -9.18 -11.69 16.15
N LEU A 221 -7.90 -11.83 16.52
CA LEU A 221 -7.27 -13.11 16.85
C LEU A 221 -7.38 -13.45 18.33
N ASN A 222 -7.23 -12.47 19.23
CA ASN A 222 -7.19 -12.71 20.68
C ASN A 222 -8.46 -12.26 21.43
N ALA A 223 -9.37 -11.54 20.76
CA ALA A 223 -10.59 -10.95 21.32
C ALA A 223 -10.35 -10.00 22.52
N SER A 224 -9.16 -9.42 22.67
CA SER A 224 -8.79 -8.48 23.74
C SER A 224 -9.60 -7.18 23.67
N LEU A 225 -10.30 -6.84 24.75
CA LEU A 225 -11.07 -5.61 24.80
C LEU A 225 -10.16 -4.38 24.84
N GLU A 226 -8.95 -4.52 25.37
CA GLU A 226 -7.94 -3.46 25.38
C GLU A 226 -7.52 -3.11 23.95
N ASP A 227 -7.25 -4.11 23.11
CA ASP A 227 -6.93 -3.91 21.69
C ASP A 227 -8.10 -3.27 20.93
N LEU A 228 -9.34 -3.67 21.25
CA LEU A 228 -10.52 -3.04 20.65
C LEU A 228 -10.60 -1.55 20.98
N GLU A 229 -10.44 -1.17 22.25
CA GLU A 229 -10.50 0.24 22.66
C GLU A 229 -9.32 1.05 22.10
N GLU A 230 -8.11 0.49 22.06
CA GLU A 230 -6.96 1.13 21.46
C GLU A 230 -7.15 1.34 19.94
N ALA A 231 -7.68 0.34 19.23
CA ALA A 231 -7.99 0.47 17.80
C ALA A 231 -9.03 1.56 17.53
N ILE A 232 -10.05 1.71 18.40
CA ILE A 232 -11.06 2.78 18.33
C ILE A 232 -10.41 4.15 18.56
N GLU A 233 -9.52 4.25 19.55
CA GLU A 233 -8.78 5.47 19.86
C GLU A 233 -7.92 5.91 18.66
N VAL A 234 -7.13 5.00 18.11
CA VAL A 234 -6.24 5.28 16.97
C VAL A 234 -7.06 5.65 15.72
N ALA A 235 -8.19 4.96 15.48
CA ALA A 235 -9.10 5.30 14.38
C ALA A 235 -9.68 6.71 14.52
N ARG A 236 -10.06 7.10 15.74
CA ARG A 236 -10.56 8.44 16.05
C ARG A 236 -9.49 9.49 15.79
N ARG A 237 -8.25 9.25 16.28
CA ARG A 237 -7.11 10.14 16.04
C ARG A 237 -6.84 10.34 14.54
N ALA A 238 -6.94 9.28 13.74
CA ALA A 238 -6.72 9.34 12.29
C ALA A 238 -7.71 10.26 11.55
N LEU A 239 -8.91 10.48 12.11
CA LEU A 239 -9.91 11.40 11.58
C LEU A 239 -9.70 12.86 12.03
N CYS A 240 -8.92 13.09 13.09
CA CYS A 240 -8.68 14.42 13.66
C CYS A 240 -7.41 15.10 13.14
N VAL A 241 -6.59 14.42 12.34
CA VAL A 241 -5.33 14.97 11.79
C VAL A 241 -5.59 16.19 10.90
N ARG A 242 -4.77 17.24 11.05
CA ARG A 242 -4.81 18.47 10.25
C ARG A 242 -3.44 18.72 9.58
N PRO A 243 -3.39 19.14 8.30
CA PRO A 243 -4.51 19.32 7.38
C PRO A 243 -5.17 17.99 6.99
N ILE A 244 -6.47 18.02 6.68
CA ILE A 244 -7.18 16.80 6.26
C ILE A 244 -6.64 16.39 4.89
N VAL A 245 -5.91 15.27 4.87
CA VAL A 245 -5.56 14.58 3.62
C VAL A 245 -6.81 13.83 3.15
N LEU A 246 -7.38 14.26 2.02
CA LEU A 246 -8.61 13.66 1.46
C LEU A 246 -8.39 12.22 0.97
N HIS A 247 -7.18 11.87 0.54
CA HIS A 247 -6.85 10.52 0.12
C HIS A 247 -6.98 9.53 1.29
N GLY A 248 -7.76 8.47 1.09
CA GLY A 248 -8.03 7.44 2.11
C GLY A 248 -8.95 7.92 3.25
N LEU A 249 -9.62 9.06 3.09
CA LEU A 249 -10.57 9.55 4.11
C LEU A 249 -11.76 8.61 4.28
N SER A 250 -12.28 8.05 3.18
CA SER A 250 -13.33 7.01 3.20
C SER A 250 -12.88 5.79 4.02
N ASP A 251 -11.67 5.27 3.80
CA ASP A 251 -11.14 4.15 4.60
C ASP A 251 -11.09 4.46 6.10
N ARG A 252 -10.67 5.67 6.48
CA ARG A 252 -10.59 6.06 7.91
C ARG A 252 -11.97 6.08 8.55
N PHE A 253 -12.96 6.65 7.87
CA PHE A 253 -14.34 6.65 8.33
C PHE A 253 -14.89 5.22 8.46
N ASN A 254 -14.68 4.38 7.45
CA ASN A 254 -15.09 2.98 7.46
C ASN A 254 -14.45 2.20 8.61
N ASN A 255 -13.13 2.36 8.79
CA ASN A 255 -12.39 1.66 9.83
C ASN A 255 -12.86 2.09 11.23
N PHE A 256 -13.19 3.35 11.44
CA PHE A 256 -13.78 3.81 12.70
C PHE A 256 -15.19 3.24 12.90
N ALA A 257 -16.02 3.24 11.85
CA ALA A 257 -17.37 2.69 11.86
C ALA A 257 -17.40 1.20 12.26
N VAL A 258 -16.58 0.37 11.62
CA VAL A 258 -16.48 -1.07 11.89
C VAL A 258 -16.09 -1.34 13.35
N ARG A 259 -15.11 -0.60 13.87
CA ARG A 259 -14.61 -0.77 15.25
C ARG A 259 -15.65 -0.37 16.29
N LEU A 260 -16.37 0.74 16.07
CA LEU A 260 -17.50 1.13 16.92
C LEU A 260 -18.64 0.13 16.87
N GLY A 261 -19.00 -0.35 15.67
CA GLY A 261 -20.00 -1.40 15.50
C GLY A 261 -19.64 -2.69 16.22
N GLU A 262 -18.35 -2.99 16.37
CA GLU A 262 -17.86 -4.14 17.12
C GLU A 262 -17.97 -3.93 18.62
N ARG A 263 -17.58 -2.75 19.12
CA ARG A 263 -17.80 -2.39 20.52
C ARG A 263 -19.29 -2.42 20.87
N TYR A 264 -20.16 -1.99 19.97
CA TYR A 264 -21.61 -2.16 20.11
C TYR A 264 -22.02 -3.62 20.21
N ALA A 265 -21.54 -4.48 19.30
CA ALA A 265 -21.87 -5.91 19.32
C ALA A 265 -21.50 -6.56 20.66
N ARG A 266 -20.43 -6.11 21.32
CA ARG A 266 -19.99 -6.60 22.63
C ARG A 266 -20.71 -5.94 23.81
N LYS A 267 -20.70 -4.60 23.88
CA LYS A 267 -21.14 -3.82 25.06
C LYS A 267 -22.58 -3.33 24.95
N GLY A 268 -23.07 -3.06 23.74
CA GLY A 268 -24.45 -2.63 23.51
C GLY A 268 -24.75 -1.15 23.70
N ALA A 269 -23.73 -0.30 23.84
CA ALA A 269 -23.92 1.13 23.98
C ALA A 269 -24.56 1.70 22.71
N GLN A 270 -25.75 2.29 22.82
CA GLN A 270 -26.52 2.75 21.66
C GLN A 270 -25.79 3.86 20.90
N GLU A 271 -25.01 4.67 21.62
CA GLU A 271 -24.16 5.72 21.08
C GLU A 271 -23.12 5.16 20.09
N ASP A 272 -22.61 3.95 20.32
CA ASP A 272 -21.61 3.33 19.45
C ASP A 272 -22.19 2.98 18.08
N ILE A 273 -23.39 2.40 18.04
CA ILE A 273 -23.99 2.02 16.76
C ILE A 273 -24.49 3.24 15.99
N ASP A 274 -25.02 4.25 16.68
CA ASP A 274 -25.45 5.49 16.04
C ASP A 274 -24.24 6.23 15.45
N LYS A 275 -23.11 6.31 16.19
CA LYS A 275 -21.88 6.89 15.67
C LYS A 275 -21.25 6.04 14.55
N ALA A 276 -21.30 4.72 14.65
CA ALA A 276 -20.82 3.83 13.59
C ALA A 276 -21.57 4.05 12.27
N LEU A 277 -22.90 4.17 12.32
CA LEU A 277 -23.72 4.44 11.14
C LEU A 277 -23.41 5.82 10.55
N GLU A 278 -23.27 6.85 11.38
CA GLU A 278 -22.85 8.19 10.94
C GLU A 278 -21.51 8.15 10.19
N MET A 279 -20.49 7.50 10.76
CA MET A 279 -19.18 7.38 10.12
C MET A 279 -19.25 6.55 8.83
N CYS A 280 -20.05 5.48 8.81
CA CYS A 280 -20.26 4.68 7.60
C CYS A 280 -20.91 5.51 6.48
N HIS A 281 -21.84 6.41 6.80
CA HIS A 281 -22.43 7.33 5.82
C HIS A 281 -21.39 8.31 5.27
N TYR A 282 -20.55 8.93 6.11
CA TYR A 282 -19.45 9.76 5.61
C TYR A 282 -18.46 8.99 4.73
N SER A 283 -18.21 7.72 5.04
CA SER A 283 -17.39 6.86 4.18
C SER A 283 -18.03 6.63 2.81
N ILE A 284 -19.34 6.38 2.75
CA ILE A 284 -20.08 6.24 1.49
C ILE A 284 -20.02 7.54 0.68
N GLU A 285 -20.27 8.69 1.31
CA GLU A 285 -20.23 10.01 0.65
C GLU A 285 -18.84 10.37 0.12
N ALA A 286 -17.78 9.89 0.78
CA ALA A 286 -16.40 10.09 0.35
C ALA A 286 -15.92 9.10 -0.73
N SER A 287 -16.78 8.15 -1.14
CA SER A 287 -16.47 7.14 -2.17
C SER A 287 -17.26 7.40 -3.46
N GLU A 288 -16.69 7.08 -4.62
CA GLU A 288 -17.37 7.23 -5.90
C GLU A 288 -18.47 6.17 -6.08
N GLU A 289 -19.70 6.60 -6.37
CA GLU A 289 -20.84 5.70 -6.56
C GLU A 289 -20.58 4.68 -7.67
N GLY A 290 -20.84 3.40 -7.37
CA GLY A 290 -20.57 2.29 -8.29
C GLY A 290 -19.13 1.77 -8.28
N SER A 291 -18.20 2.42 -7.57
CA SER A 291 -16.87 1.87 -7.35
C SER A 291 -16.90 0.62 -6.46
N VAL A 292 -15.85 -0.21 -6.53
CA VAL A 292 -15.67 -1.36 -5.63
C VAL A 292 -15.65 -0.90 -4.18
N GLU A 293 -14.97 0.21 -3.89
CA GLU A 293 -14.94 0.78 -2.55
C GLU A 293 -16.34 1.15 -2.05
N TRP A 294 -17.14 1.81 -2.87
CA TRP A 294 -18.52 2.17 -2.52
C TRP A 294 -19.37 0.94 -2.22
N ALA A 295 -19.23 -0.14 -3.00
CA ALA A 295 -19.91 -1.41 -2.74
C ALA A 295 -19.52 -2.00 -1.37
N ASP A 296 -18.22 -1.95 -1.02
CA ASP A 296 -17.72 -2.39 0.29
C ASP A 296 -18.28 -1.54 1.45
N ARG A 297 -18.47 -0.22 1.23
CA ARG A 297 -19.09 0.66 2.23
C ARG A 297 -20.58 0.38 2.41
N GLN A 298 -21.32 0.12 1.33
CA GLN A 298 -22.72 -0.31 1.39
C GLN A 298 -22.86 -1.64 2.14
N TYR A 299 -21.96 -2.59 1.91
CA TYR A 299 -21.92 -3.84 2.66
C TYR A 299 -21.69 -3.60 4.16
N THR A 300 -20.75 -2.70 4.49
CA THR A 300 -20.45 -2.33 5.88
C THR A 300 -21.67 -1.70 6.56
N LEU A 301 -22.37 -0.79 5.88
CA LEU A 301 -23.62 -0.19 6.36
C LEU A 301 -24.66 -1.27 6.68
N GLY A 302 -24.87 -2.22 5.76
CA GLY A 302 -25.78 -3.34 5.97
C GLY A 302 -25.42 -4.21 7.17
N SER A 303 -24.13 -4.51 7.36
CA SER A 303 -23.62 -5.25 8.52
C SER A 303 -23.88 -4.51 9.84
N LEU A 304 -23.67 -3.19 9.89
CA LEU A 304 -23.94 -2.36 11.06
C LEU A 304 -25.45 -2.31 11.38
N LEU A 305 -26.29 -2.09 10.37
CA LEU A 305 -27.75 -2.10 10.52
C LEU A 305 -28.26 -3.45 11.00
N HIS A 306 -27.68 -4.54 10.51
CA HIS A 306 -27.99 -5.87 11.02
C HIS A 306 -27.59 -6.06 12.48
N ARG A 307 -26.39 -5.61 12.89
CA ARG A 307 -25.99 -5.64 14.31
C ARG A 307 -27.00 -4.88 15.18
N ARG A 308 -27.47 -3.71 14.72
CA ARG A 308 -28.54 -2.95 15.38
C ARG A 308 -29.84 -3.75 15.47
N TYR A 309 -30.22 -4.42 14.38
CA TYR A 309 -31.38 -5.32 14.36
C TYR A 309 -31.23 -6.46 15.39
N SER A 310 -30.09 -7.17 15.44
CA SER A 310 -29.90 -8.32 16.33
C SER A 310 -30.12 -8.00 17.81
N ARG A 311 -29.87 -6.76 18.24
CA ARG A 311 -30.17 -6.33 19.62
C ARG A 311 -31.57 -5.73 19.76
N SER A 312 -31.96 -4.84 18.84
CA SER A 312 -33.25 -4.13 18.94
C SER A 312 -34.47 -4.97 18.56
N HIS A 313 -34.28 -6.03 17.77
CA HIS A 313 -35.33 -6.83 17.12
C HIS A 313 -36.32 -6.00 16.28
N ASN A 314 -35.94 -4.77 15.91
CA ASN A 314 -36.76 -3.92 15.07
C ASN A 314 -36.54 -4.26 13.59
N ILE A 315 -37.52 -4.91 12.98
CA ILE A 315 -37.46 -5.41 11.60
C ILE A 315 -37.11 -4.32 10.57
N LYS A 316 -37.41 -3.04 10.84
CA LYS A 316 -37.02 -1.94 9.94
C LYS A 316 -35.52 -1.87 9.72
N HIS A 317 -34.72 -2.11 10.75
CA HIS A 317 -33.25 -2.15 10.63
C HIS A 317 -32.78 -3.33 9.76
N LEU A 318 -33.51 -4.46 9.79
CA LEU A 318 -33.24 -5.60 8.91
C LEU A 318 -33.60 -5.28 7.45
N ASP A 319 -34.70 -4.56 7.22
CA ASP A 319 -35.10 -4.09 5.89
C ASP A 319 -34.08 -3.11 5.31
N GLU A 320 -33.61 -2.16 6.12
CA GLU A 320 -32.55 -1.21 5.74
C GLU A 320 -31.22 -1.94 5.47
N ALA A 321 -30.87 -2.96 6.27
CA ALA A 321 -29.70 -3.78 6.04
C ALA A 321 -29.76 -4.51 4.68
N ILE A 322 -30.91 -5.13 4.37
CA ILE A 322 -31.16 -5.79 3.08
C ILE A 322 -31.04 -4.79 1.93
N ALA A 323 -31.56 -3.57 2.08
CA ALA A 323 -31.47 -2.54 1.04
C ALA A 323 -30.01 -2.13 0.79
N ALA A 324 -29.21 -1.91 1.84
CA ALA A 324 -27.79 -1.57 1.71
C ALA A 324 -26.98 -2.72 1.10
N GLU A 325 -27.17 -3.96 1.55
CA GLU A 325 -26.47 -5.13 1.00
C GLU A 325 -26.90 -5.44 -0.45
N THR A 326 -28.13 -5.09 -0.85
CA THR A 326 -28.58 -5.17 -2.25
C THR A 326 -27.77 -4.21 -3.13
N LYS A 327 -27.61 -2.95 -2.70
CA LYS A 327 -26.76 -1.98 -3.41
C LYS A 327 -25.31 -2.45 -3.55
N ALA A 328 -24.77 -3.07 -2.49
CA ALA A 328 -23.43 -3.65 -2.52
C ALA A 328 -23.29 -4.76 -3.58
N VAL A 329 -24.28 -5.66 -3.67
CA VAL A 329 -24.30 -6.73 -4.69
C VAL A 329 -24.42 -6.17 -6.11
N GLU A 330 -25.24 -5.14 -6.31
CA GLU A 330 -25.48 -4.52 -7.62
C GLU A 330 -24.26 -3.76 -8.14
N ALA A 331 -23.51 -3.08 -7.26
CA ALA A 331 -22.30 -2.35 -7.64
C ALA A 331 -21.04 -3.23 -7.74
N ALA A 332 -21.02 -4.41 -7.13
CA ALA A 332 -19.86 -5.30 -7.18
C ALA A 332 -19.64 -5.90 -8.59
N PRO A 333 -18.41 -5.86 -9.14
CA PRO A 333 -18.07 -6.54 -10.39
C PRO A 333 -18.33 -8.05 -10.30
N GLU A 334 -18.77 -8.68 -11.41
CA GLU A 334 -19.08 -10.11 -11.45
C GLU A 334 -17.87 -11.00 -11.09
N ASP A 335 -16.66 -10.64 -11.52
CA ASP A 335 -15.44 -11.41 -11.29
C ASP A 335 -14.80 -11.18 -9.91
N ASN A 336 -15.47 -10.46 -9.02
CA ASN A 336 -14.93 -10.16 -7.70
C ASN A 336 -15.31 -11.26 -6.69
N LEU A 337 -14.31 -11.94 -6.11
CA LEU A 337 -14.50 -12.90 -5.00
C LEU A 337 -15.31 -12.30 -3.83
N THR A 338 -15.25 -10.98 -3.64
CA THR A 338 -16.03 -10.27 -2.63
C THR A 338 -17.53 -10.27 -2.93
N LYS A 339 -17.96 -10.36 -4.19
CA LYS A 339 -19.38 -10.43 -4.59
C LYS A 339 -20.05 -11.69 -4.07
N ALA A 340 -19.35 -12.84 -4.08
CA ALA A 340 -19.87 -14.07 -3.49
C ALA A 340 -20.18 -13.90 -1.98
N ARG A 341 -19.31 -13.20 -1.25
CA ARG A 341 -19.55 -12.84 0.16
C ARG A 341 -20.79 -11.96 0.34
N TYR A 342 -21.00 -10.98 -0.54
CA TYR A 342 -22.17 -10.10 -0.51
C TYR A 342 -23.46 -10.86 -0.79
N LEU A 343 -23.46 -11.70 -1.82
CA LEU A 343 -24.58 -12.57 -2.18
C LEU A 343 -24.94 -13.52 -1.03
N ASN A 344 -23.96 -14.15 -0.39
CA ASN A 344 -24.21 -15.05 0.74
C ASN A 344 -24.79 -14.30 1.95
N THR A 345 -24.23 -13.14 2.28
CA THR A 345 -24.72 -12.32 3.41
C THR A 345 -26.16 -11.87 3.15
N LEU A 346 -26.44 -11.32 1.97
CA LEU A 346 -27.78 -10.87 1.58
C LEU A 346 -28.78 -12.04 1.57
N GLY A 347 -28.37 -13.21 1.08
CA GLY A 347 -29.16 -14.43 1.14
C GLY A 347 -29.52 -14.83 2.58
N SER A 348 -28.55 -14.74 3.49
CA SER A 348 -28.76 -14.96 4.92
C SER A 348 -29.75 -13.97 5.53
N ARG A 349 -29.70 -12.67 5.18
CA ARG A 349 -30.67 -11.66 5.66
C ARG A 349 -32.09 -11.96 5.22
N HIS A 350 -32.27 -12.32 3.95
CA HIS A 350 -33.59 -12.72 3.46
C HIS A 350 -34.10 -13.98 4.18
N GLY A 351 -33.21 -14.94 4.46
CA GLY A 351 -33.53 -16.12 5.25
C GLY A 351 -33.97 -15.79 6.68
N GLU A 352 -33.33 -14.81 7.32
CA GLU A 352 -33.67 -14.32 8.65
C GLU A 352 -34.98 -13.51 8.67
N ARG A 353 -35.27 -12.74 7.61
CA ARG A 353 -36.52 -11.98 7.49
C ARG A 353 -37.73 -12.86 7.21
N TYR A 354 -37.57 -13.95 6.46
CA TYR A 354 -38.64 -14.87 6.09
C TYR A 354 -39.52 -15.36 7.27
N PRO A 355 -38.97 -15.88 8.39
CA PRO A 355 -39.82 -16.33 9.49
C PRO A 355 -40.63 -15.21 10.13
N LEU A 356 -40.20 -13.95 10.03
CA LEU A 356 -40.84 -12.77 10.61
C LEU A 356 -41.99 -12.25 9.73
N THR A 357 -41.82 -12.23 8.41
CA THR A 357 -42.80 -11.68 7.46
C THR A 357 -43.67 -12.75 6.81
N LYS A 358 -43.20 -14.00 6.79
CA LYS A 358 -43.73 -15.13 6.00
C LYS A 358 -43.82 -14.85 4.49
N ALA A 359 -43.08 -13.87 3.99
CA ALA A 359 -43.07 -13.52 2.57
C ALA A 359 -42.31 -14.58 1.76
N LYS A 360 -42.99 -15.27 0.84
CA LYS A 360 -42.34 -16.30 -0.01
C LYS A 360 -41.21 -15.76 -0.89
N SER A 361 -41.25 -14.47 -1.23
CA SER A 361 -40.17 -13.77 -1.95
C SER A 361 -38.85 -13.81 -1.19
N ASP A 362 -38.88 -13.68 0.14
CA ASP A 362 -37.67 -13.74 0.98
C ASP A 362 -37.03 -15.13 0.94
N LEU A 363 -37.84 -16.19 1.08
CA LEU A 363 -37.32 -17.55 0.95
C LEU A 363 -36.75 -17.84 -0.45
N GLY A 364 -37.44 -17.38 -1.50
CA GLY A 364 -36.97 -17.51 -2.87
C GLY A 364 -35.66 -16.76 -3.12
N ASN A 365 -35.54 -15.54 -2.60
CA ASN A 365 -34.32 -14.73 -2.70
C ASN A 365 -33.16 -15.35 -1.90
N ALA A 366 -33.39 -15.82 -0.68
CA ALA A 366 -32.38 -16.48 0.13
C ALA A 366 -31.75 -17.65 -0.64
N ILE A 367 -32.58 -18.56 -1.18
CA ILE A 367 -32.11 -19.72 -1.95
C ILE A 367 -31.36 -19.27 -3.22
N ARG A 368 -31.92 -18.32 -3.97
CA ARG A 368 -31.35 -17.85 -5.23
C ARG A 368 -29.98 -17.20 -5.02
N LEU A 369 -29.86 -16.33 -4.02
CA LEU A 369 -28.64 -15.56 -3.74
C LEU A 369 -27.53 -16.47 -3.19
N THR A 370 -27.84 -17.34 -2.23
CA THR A 370 -26.86 -18.30 -1.71
C THR A 370 -26.39 -19.28 -2.79
N LYS A 371 -27.27 -19.71 -3.71
CA LYS A 371 -26.86 -20.53 -4.85
C LYS A 371 -25.95 -19.81 -5.85
N LYS A 372 -26.13 -18.50 -6.03
CA LYS A 372 -25.25 -17.68 -6.88
C LYS A 372 -23.89 -17.39 -6.24
N ALA A 373 -23.77 -17.57 -4.93
CA ALA A 373 -22.53 -17.35 -4.19
C ALA A 373 -21.59 -18.57 -4.21
N LEU A 374 -22.10 -19.75 -4.61
CA LEU A 374 -21.36 -21.00 -4.81
C LEU A 374 -20.87 -21.07 -6.26
#